data_AF-A0A5E3XMU4-F1
#
_entry.id   AF-A0A5E3XMU4-F1
#
_cell.length_a   1.000
_cell.length_b   1.000
_cell.length_c   1.000
_cell.angle_alpha   90.00
_cell.angle_beta   90.00
_cell.angle_gamma   90.00
#
_symmetry.space_group_name_H-M   'P 1'
#
loop_
_entity.id
_entity.type
_entity.pdbx_description
1 polymer ?
#
loop_
_entity_poly.entity_id
_entity_poly.type
_entity_poly.pdbx_seq_one_letter_code
_entity_poly.pdbx_strand_id
1 'polypeptide(L)'
;GELGVGGECEVGEGRREEARGVYEALKGLEGGQPSDSRHLALAYIAYTLTLYTESLAHLSAVRDLAEAQSRLQPFQSIRSTLTSITTTSTTTAPTSTSAAPSTAPSTSTSTANGNLAASILASGFNSSFASLDTSTGASGDAASIADISNGATWAAAEVIRSVCLQGMCIEKLEPSNAPKALEIYLTAVLSLPTLESSISGSAPAPTAQSFASFVRYRELWRWAERLLYRAIVLAARVCVLGGGEAGGEGEVDGGNEEGEGGGGKEASVLWSLLAHYQTCSAHWPPTFRPKHRTTIASIHVRALILASRLPSSSASSSFISKKELGSKARRVIKEARDVIGATTSFPRADQRNSNVEELVECAVAAWEASGADGVRAGWVMDILWWATRLTFNSPLIYRHMTRLAHVSSDHALSLRTLRLYISVVGKARQAGEQDIADTDANWVDT
;
A
#
# COMPACT_ATOMS: atom_id res chain seq x y z
N GLY A 1 -15.17 -4.25 -7.20
CA GLY A 1 -15.48 -4.77 -5.85
C GLY A 1 -15.70 -3.62 -4.89
N GLU A 2 -16.41 -3.86 -3.80
CA GLU A 2 -16.56 -2.87 -2.73
C GLU A 2 -15.16 -2.49 -2.21
N LEU A 3 -14.80 -1.21 -2.28
CA LEU A 3 -13.50 -0.69 -1.85
C LEU A 3 -13.44 -0.64 -0.32
N GLY A 4 -13.70 -1.75 0.37
CA GLY A 4 -13.85 -1.80 1.82
C GLY A 4 -12.57 -1.48 2.57
N VAL A 5 -12.68 -0.64 3.60
CA VAL A 5 -11.61 -0.45 4.58
C VAL A 5 -11.82 -1.53 5.65
N GLY A 6 -11.01 -2.60 5.61
CA GLY A 6 -11.23 -3.80 6.44
C GLY A 6 -11.12 -3.57 7.96
N GLY A 7 -11.62 -4.54 8.74
CA GLY A 7 -11.54 -4.61 10.21
C GLY A 7 -10.16 -5.02 10.75
N GLU A 8 -9.11 -4.37 10.25
CA GLU A 8 -7.75 -4.66 10.74
C GLU A 8 -7.55 -4.16 12.18
N CYS A 9 -6.67 -4.85 12.92
CA CYS A 9 -6.33 -4.54 14.31
C CYS A 9 -7.45 -4.76 15.34
N GLU A 10 -8.60 -5.27 14.94
CA GLU A 10 -9.66 -5.69 15.87
C GLU A 10 -9.35 -7.08 16.44
N VAL A 11 -9.49 -7.25 17.76
CA VAL A 11 -9.30 -8.55 18.41
C VAL A 11 -10.56 -9.40 18.20
N GLY A 12 -10.35 -10.61 17.68
CA GLY A 12 -11.42 -11.59 17.53
C GLY A 12 -12.10 -11.93 18.86
N GLU A 13 -13.39 -12.26 18.82
CA GLU A 13 -14.25 -12.31 20.01
C GLU A 13 -13.68 -13.14 21.16
N GLY A 14 -13.06 -14.28 20.85
CA GLY A 14 -12.49 -15.19 21.85
C GLY A 14 -11.31 -14.64 22.67
N ARG A 15 -10.67 -13.53 22.25
CA ARG A 15 -9.55 -12.91 22.98
C ARG A 15 -9.88 -11.53 23.55
N ARG A 16 -11.13 -11.07 23.43
CA ARG A 16 -11.52 -9.73 23.91
C ARG A 16 -11.40 -9.58 25.42
N GLU A 17 -11.80 -10.59 26.20
CA GLU A 17 -11.70 -10.52 27.67
C GLU A 17 -10.24 -10.46 28.16
N GLU A 18 -9.33 -11.18 27.49
CA GLU A 18 -7.91 -11.12 27.79
C GLU A 18 -7.33 -9.73 27.46
N ALA A 19 -7.66 -9.19 26.28
CA ALA A 19 -7.27 -7.83 25.90
C ALA A 19 -7.83 -6.77 26.86
N ARG A 20 -9.06 -6.94 27.35
CA ARG A 20 -9.67 -6.07 28.37
C ARG A 20 -8.93 -6.17 29.70
N GLY A 21 -8.54 -7.38 30.12
CA GLY A 21 -7.71 -7.57 31.31
C GLY A 21 -6.37 -6.83 31.20
N VAL A 22 -5.70 -6.89 30.04
CA VAL A 22 -4.47 -6.13 29.77
C VAL A 22 -4.72 -4.62 29.79
N TYR A 23 -5.82 -4.17 29.19
CA TYR A 23 -6.22 -2.76 29.19
C TYR A 23 -6.39 -2.20 30.59
N GLU A 24 -7.17 -2.88 31.44
CA GLU A 24 -7.41 -2.46 32.82
C GLU A 24 -6.14 -2.54 33.67
N ALA A 25 -5.31 -3.57 33.48
CA ALA A 25 -4.02 -3.67 34.17
C ALA A 25 -3.09 -2.50 33.80
N LEU A 26 -2.99 -2.15 32.52
CA LEU A 26 -2.18 -1.02 32.04
C LEU A 26 -2.73 0.32 32.52
N LYS A 27 -4.07 0.44 32.62
CA LYS A 27 -4.76 1.60 33.16
C LYS A 27 -4.54 1.76 34.66
N GLY A 28 -4.40 0.66 35.42
CA GLY A 28 -4.15 0.69 36.86
C GLY A 28 -2.73 1.09 37.29
N LEU A 29 -1.75 1.16 36.38
CA LEU A 29 -0.35 1.50 36.68
C LEU A 29 -0.12 3.00 36.99
N GLU A 30 -1.11 3.72 37.56
CA GLU A 30 -1.12 5.18 37.84
C GLU A 30 -0.08 5.70 38.86
N GLY A 31 0.84 4.86 39.34
CA GLY A 31 1.82 5.22 40.37
C GLY A 31 2.94 6.19 39.97
N GLY A 32 2.92 6.77 38.76
CA GLY A 32 3.94 7.71 38.27
C GLY A 32 3.39 8.70 37.25
N GLN A 33 4.18 9.72 36.88
CA GLN A 33 3.83 10.66 35.78
C GLN A 33 3.39 9.86 34.54
N PRO A 34 2.24 10.21 33.91
CA PRO A 34 1.76 9.49 32.75
C PRO A 34 2.81 9.57 31.64
N SER A 35 3.37 8.43 31.23
CA SER A 35 4.30 8.38 30.11
C SER A 35 3.53 8.36 28.80
N ASP A 36 3.98 9.13 27.82
CA ASP A 36 3.41 9.15 26.47
C ASP A 36 3.34 7.74 25.86
N SER A 37 4.36 6.91 26.10
CA SER A 37 4.38 5.49 25.71
C SER A 37 3.21 4.68 26.27
N ARG A 38 2.76 4.97 27.50
CA ARG A 38 1.61 4.29 28.11
C ARG A 38 0.32 4.71 27.42
N HIS A 39 0.14 6.00 27.15
CA HIS A 39 -1.03 6.48 26.42
C HIS A 39 -1.10 5.90 25.00
N LEU A 40 0.04 5.80 24.32
CA LEU A 40 0.14 5.18 23.00
C LEU A 40 -0.20 3.68 22.99
N ALA A 41 0.18 2.96 24.06
CA ALA A 41 -0.19 1.56 24.25
C ALA A 41 -1.68 1.38 24.59
N LEU A 42 -2.21 2.20 25.51
CA LEU A 42 -3.62 2.22 25.86
C LEU A 42 -4.49 2.55 24.65
N ALA A 43 -4.09 3.53 23.84
CA ALA A 43 -4.79 3.88 22.60
C ALA A 43 -4.91 2.69 21.65
N TYR A 44 -3.80 1.99 21.40
CA TYR A 44 -3.81 0.81 20.54
C TYR A 44 -4.73 -0.29 21.07
N ILE A 45 -4.62 -0.62 22.36
CA ILE A 45 -5.45 -1.67 22.97
C ILE A 45 -6.93 -1.25 22.95
N ALA A 46 -7.25 -0.01 23.29
CA ALA A 46 -8.60 0.54 23.22
C ALA A 46 -9.18 0.42 21.80
N TYR A 47 -8.39 0.75 20.77
CA TYR A 47 -8.81 0.53 19.38
C TYR A 47 -9.12 -0.95 19.11
N THR A 48 -8.24 -1.86 19.53
CA THR A 48 -8.42 -3.30 19.29
C THR A 48 -9.65 -3.89 20.00
N LEU A 49 -10.08 -3.24 21.09
CA LEU A 49 -11.29 -3.54 21.86
C LEU A 49 -12.53 -2.80 21.34
N THR A 50 -12.44 -2.10 20.20
CA THR A 50 -13.51 -1.28 19.61
C THR A 50 -13.93 -0.07 20.45
N LEU A 51 -13.10 0.36 21.40
CA LEU A 51 -13.28 1.55 22.24
C LEU A 51 -12.67 2.77 21.55
N TYR A 52 -13.24 3.16 20.39
CA TYR A 52 -12.63 4.17 19.52
C TYR A 52 -12.54 5.56 20.16
N THR A 53 -13.52 5.94 20.99
CA THR A 53 -13.52 7.23 21.71
C THR A 53 -12.42 7.28 22.77
N GLU A 54 -12.23 6.20 23.54
CA GLU A 54 -11.15 6.08 24.53
C GLU A 54 -9.78 6.06 23.85
N SER A 55 -9.67 5.37 22.70
CA SER A 55 -8.46 5.40 21.87
C SER A 55 -8.09 6.83 21.48
N LEU A 56 -9.05 7.62 20.98
CA LEU A 56 -8.83 9.03 20.65
C LEU A 56 -8.47 9.88 21.87
N ALA A 57 -9.12 9.65 23.01
CA ALA A 57 -8.81 10.35 24.26
C ALA A 57 -7.36 10.10 24.68
N HIS A 58 -6.89 8.84 24.62
CA HIS A 58 -5.50 8.50 24.91
C HIS A 58 -4.53 9.11 23.91
N LEU A 59 -4.82 9.10 22.61
CA LEU A 59 -3.96 9.76 21.61
C LEU A 59 -3.85 11.27 21.84
N SER A 60 -4.94 11.92 22.24
CA SER A 60 -4.95 13.36 22.53
C SER A 60 -4.18 13.74 23.80
N ALA A 61 -3.95 12.80 24.71
CA ALA A 61 -3.19 13.02 25.95
C ALA A 61 -1.67 13.00 25.74
N VAL A 62 -1.19 12.52 24.59
CA VAL A 62 0.24 12.42 24.25
C VAL A 62 0.75 13.80 23.84
N ARG A 63 1.58 14.41 24.70
CA ARG A 63 2.10 15.77 24.46
C ARG A 63 3.09 15.80 23.29
N ASP A 64 3.93 14.77 23.22
CA ASP A 64 4.99 14.68 22.21
C ASP A 64 4.46 14.33 20.83
N LEU A 65 3.18 13.96 20.66
CA LEU A 65 2.68 13.56 19.35
C LEU A 65 2.63 14.74 18.38
N ALA A 66 2.14 15.90 18.85
CA ALA A 66 2.12 17.13 18.06
C ALA A 66 3.55 17.63 17.78
N GLU A 67 4.44 17.53 18.78
CA GLU A 67 5.84 17.92 18.60
C GLU A 67 6.57 16.97 17.65
N ALA A 68 6.38 15.66 17.78
CA ALA A 68 6.99 14.65 16.91
C ALA A 68 6.45 14.76 15.47
N GLN A 69 5.15 15.04 15.30
CA GLN A 69 4.59 15.41 14.00
C GLN A 69 5.29 16.66 13.44
N SER A 70 5.52 17.68 14.27
CA SER A 70 6.23 18.90 13.84
C SER A 70 7.71 18.65 13.48
N ARG A 71 8.39 17.74 14.18
CA ARG A 71 9.78 17.33 13.89
C ARG A 71 9.88 16.50 12.59
N LEU A 72 8.82 15.79 12.24
CA LEU A 72 8.71 15.02 11.01
C LEU A 72 8.28 15.87 9.80
N GLN A 73 7.76 17.07 10.02
CA GLN A 73 7.52 18.04 8.96
C GLN A 73 8.86 18.65 8.55
N PRO A 74 9.35 18.45 7.30
CA PRO A 74 10.47 19.24 6.82
C PRO A 74 10.04 20.72 6.88
N PHE A 75 10.87 21.58 7.49
CA PHE A 75 10.63 23.01 7.64
C PHE A 75 9.89 23.58 6.42
N GLN A 76 8.65 24.04 6.59
CA GLN A 76 7.88 24.73 5.54
C GLN A 76 8.47 26.12 5.19
N SER A 77 9.70 26.40 5.58
CA SER A 77 10.44 27.60 5.21
C SER A 77 11.54 27.22 4.23
N ILE A 78 11.19 27.14 2.95
CA ILE A 78 11.88 27.74 1.80
C ILE A 78 10.98 27.50 0.59
N ARG A 79 10.24 28.56 0.26
CA ARG A 79 9.68 28.82 -1.06
C ARG A 79 10.83 28.77 -2.08
N SER A 80 10.59 28.13 -3.23
CA SER A 80 11.35 28.18 -4.49
C SER A 80 12.81 27.68 -4.49
N THR A 81 13.06 26.52 -5.09
CA THR A 81 13.90 26.29 -6.31
C THR A 81 14.33 24.82 -6.38
N LEU A 82 13.78 24.10 -7.36
CA LEU A 82 14.15 22.73 -7.69
C LEU A 82 15.18 22.77 -8.83
N THR A 83 16.47 22.87 -8.50
CA THR A 83 17.55 22.65 -9.49
C THR A 83 18.85 22.21 -8.83
N SER A 84 19.26 20.98 -9.19
CA SER A 84 20.62 20.43 -9.31
C SER A 84 21.68 20.79 -8.26
N ILE A 85 22.10 19.81 -7.44
CA ILE A 85 23.44 19.82 -6.84
C ILE A 85 24.11 18.45 -6.94
N THR A 86 25.31 18.53 -7.50
CA THR A 86 26.33 17.52 -7.81
C THR A 86 27.10 17.10 -6.54
N THR A 87 27.46 15.83 -6.49
CA THR A 87 28.26 15.19 -5.43
C THR A 87 29.75 15.51 -5.55
N THR A 88 30.40 15.87 -4.44
CA THR A 88 31.86 15.79 -4.26
C THR A 88 32.20 15.05 -2.98
N SER A 89 33.04 14.03 -3.14
CA SER A 89 33.59 13.11 -2.15
C SER A 89 34.79 13.70 -1.42
N THR A 90 34.91 13.43 -0.11
CA THR A 90 36.17 13.61 0.61
C THR A 90 36.44 12.46 1.59
N THR A 91 37.64 11.93 1.44
CA THR A 91 38.27 10.76 2.06
C THR A 91 38.87 11.12 3.42
N THR A 92 38.71 10.28 4.45
CA THR A 92 39.68 10.18 5.56
C THR A 92 39.69 8.80 6.21
N ALA A 93 40.90 8.38 6.57
CA ALA A 93 41.34 7.04 6.95
C ALA A 93 41.21 6.76 8.48
N PRO A 94 41.43 5.51 8.94
CA PRO A 94 41.02 5.02 10.27
C PRO A 94 42.15 5.03 11.30
N THR A 95 41.77 5.07 12.59
CA THR A 95 42.69 4.86 13.71
C THR A 95 42.17 3.75 14.63
N SER A 96 43.09 2.86 15.00
CA SER A 96 43.02 1.71 15.89
C SER A 96 42.70 2.07 17.35
N THR A 97 42.17 1.13 18.16
CA THR A 97 42.97 0.23 19.06
C THR A 97 42.10 -0.41 20.17
N SER A 98 42.42 -1.68 20.47
CA SER A 98 42.36 -2.42 21.76
C SER A 98 41.03 -2.89 22.37
N ALA A 99 40.95 -4.21 22.48
CA ALA A 99 40.01 -5.02 23.24
C ALA A 99 40.66 -5.59 24.51
N ALA A 100 39.87 -5.84 25.55
CA ALA A 100 40.18 -6.78 26.64
C ALA A 100 38.86 -7.35 27.23
N PRO A 101 38.86 -8.58 27.81
CA PRO A 101 37.67 -9.41 28.02
C PRO A 101 37.22 -9.47 29.49
N SER A 102 35.92 -9.71 29.74
CA SER A 102 35.42 -10.21 31.03
C SER A 102 34.07 -10.94 30.83
N THR A 103 34.08 -12.26 31.00
CA THR A 103 33.46 -13.05 32.10
C THR A 103 31.94 -13.28 32.00
N ALA A 104 31.58 -14.56 32.03
CA ALA A 104 30.25 -15.17 31.89
C ALA A 104 29.22 -14.76 32.97
N PRO A 105 27.93 -15.01 32.73
CA PRO A 105 26.99 -15.21 33.81
C PRO A 105 26.32 -16.60 33.79
N SER A 106 26.09 -17.05 35.01
CA SER A 106 25.43 -18.26 35.45
C SER A 106 23.91 -18.22 35.26
N THR A 107 23.38 -19.43 35.17
CA THR A 107 21.97 -19.81 35.03
C THR A 107 21.17 -19.52 36.31
N SER A 108 19.96 -18.96 36.17
CA SER A 108 18.92 -19.08 37.20
C SER A 108 17.53 -19.23 36.56
N THR A 109 16.92 -20.36 36.89
CA THR A 109 15.51 -20.74 36.69
C THR A 109 14.60 -20.03 37.67
N SER A 110 13.50 -19.41 37.23
CA SER A 110 12.25 -19.36 38.03
C SER A 110 11.02 -18.89 37.23
N THR A 111 9.92 -19.64 37.44
CA THR A 111 8.52 -19.20 37.57
C THR A 111 7.71 -18.85 36.31
N ALA A 112 6.99 -19.86 35.82
CA ALA A 112 5.87 -19.75 34.90
C ALA A 112 4.63 -19.19 35.61
N ASN A 113 4.19 -17.97 35.23
CA ASN A 113 2.80 -17.48 35.32
C ASN A 113 2.58 -16.08 34.68
N GLY A 114 3.58 -15.50 33.98
CA GLY A 114 3.49 -14.16 33.36
C GLY A 114 3.36 -14.12 31.83
N ASN A 115 3.21 -15.26 31.14
CA ASN A 115 3.42 -15.32 29.67
C ASN A 115 2.22 -14.95 28.79
N LEU A 116 0.99 -14.78 29.32
CA LEU A 116 -0.19 -14.53 28.49
C LEU A 116 -0.41 -13.04 28.14
N ALA A 117 -0.33 -12.13 29.12
CA ALA A 117 -0.41 -10.68 28.88
C ALA A 117 0.71 -10.19 27.93
N ALA A 118 1.88 -10.83 28.02
CA ALA A 118 2.98 -10.63 27.09
C ALA A 118 2.65 -11.09 25.67
N SER A 119 1.74 -12.04 25.44
CA SER A 119 1.34 -12.53 24.11
C SER A 119 0.45 -11.53 23.36
N ILE A 120 -0.51 -10.90 24.05
CA ILE A 120 -1.33 -9.83 23.44
C ILE A 120 -0.50 -8.59 23.15
N LEU A 121 0.31 -8.15 24.12
CA LEU A 121 1.29 -7.08 23.91
C LEU A 121 2.36 -7.49 22.88
N ALA A 122 2.73 -8.77 22.74
CA ALA A 122 3.63 -9.24 21.70
C ALA A 122 2.99 -9.34 20.32
N SER A 123 1.67 -9.43 20.21
CA SER A 123 0.98 -9.42 18.92
C SER A 123 0.75 -8.02 18.34
N GLY A 124 0.75 -6.98 19.20
CA GLY A 124 0.54 -5.57 18.81
C GLY A 124 1.69 -4.60 19.08
N PHE A 125 2.57 -4.90 20.03
CA PHE A 125 3.66 -4.02 20.51
C PHE A 125 5.07 -4.63 20.31
N ASN A 126 5.23 -5.97 20.41
CA ASN A 126 6.53 -6.66 20.19
C ASN A 126 6.53 -7.67 19.02
N SER A 127 5.63 -7.54 18.04
CA SER A 127 5.42 -8.57 17.00
C SER A 127 6.48 -8.63 15.89
N SER A 128 7.76 -8.37 16.18
CA SER A 128 8.89 -8.91 15.40
C SER A 128 10.25 -8.62 16.08
N PHE A 129 10.60 -9.27 17.19
CA PHE A 129 12.01 -9.35 17.62
C PHE A 129 12.44 -10.74 18.11
N ALA A 130 11.57 -11.48 18.82
CA ALA A 130 12.00 -12.71 19.51
C ALA A 130 11.59 -14.05 18.84
N SER A 131 11.36 -14.07 17.53
CA SER A 131 11.20 -15.34 16.79
C SER A 131 11.92 -15.30 15.46
N LEU A 132 13.25 -15.17 15.52
CA LEU A 132 14.13 -15.69 14.48
C LEU A 132 14.72 -16.99 15.04
N ASP A 133 14.28 -18.13 14.51
CA ASP A 133 14.84 -19.43 14.82
C ASP A 133 16.36 -19.40 14.63
N THR A 134 17.08 -19.38 15.74
CA THR A 134 18.53 -19.56 15.77
C THR A 134 18.80 -21.06 15.73
N SER A 135 18.62 -21.69 14.56
CA SER A 135 18.89 -23.12 14.41
C SER A 135 19.51 -23.49 13.06
N THR A 136 20.47 -22.72 12.57
CA THR A 136 21.55 -23.29 11.74
C THR A 136 22.81 -22.47 11.92
N GLY A 137 23.80 -23.05 12.60
CA GLY A 137 25.12 -22.45 12.76
C GLY A 137 25.82 -22.32 11.40
N ALA A 138 25.97 -21.09 10.94
CA ALA A 138 26.98 -20.70 9.97
C ALA A 138 27.34 -19.22 10.22
N SER A 139 28.61 -19.02 10.54
CA SER A 139 29.37 -17.79 10.71
C SER A 139 28.84 -16.52 9.99
N GLY A 140 28.63 -15.47 10.78
CA GLY A 140 29.00 -14.10 10.43
C GLY A 140 27.97 -13.28 9.64
N ASP A 141 26.99 -12.71 10.33
CA ASP A 141 26.58 -11.32 10.11
C ASP A 141 25.70 -10.84 11.28
N ALA A 142 26.32 -10.10 12.21
CA ALA A 142 25.67 -9.43 13.33
C ALA A 142 24.89 -8.16 12.88
N ALA A 143 24.22 -8.23 11.72
CA ALA A 143 23.59 -7.09 11.07
C ALA A 143 22.16 -6.78 11.55
N SER A 144 21.61 -7.48 12.55
CA SER A 144 20.18 -7.38 12.89
C SER A 144 19.82 -6.74 14.24
N ILE A 145 20.79 -6.29 15.05
CA ILE A 145 20.52 -5.67 16.37
C ILE A 145 21.02 -4.22 16.47
N ALA A 146 21.92 -3.78 15.58
CA ALA A 146 22.65 -2.51 15.72
C ALA A 146 21.84 -1.23 15.47
N ASP A 147 20.60 -1.29 14.99
CA ASP A 147 19.84 -0.09 14.58
C ASP A 147 18.62 0.28 15.42
N ILE A 148 18.46 -0.38 16.56
CA ILE A 148 17.70 0.17 17.70
C ILE A 148 18.44 1.41 18.27
N SER A 149 19.69 1.66 17.87
CA SER A 149 20.51 2.81 18.27
C SER A 149 19.95 4.17 17.83
N ASN A 150 19.12 4.21 16.78
CA ASN A 150 18.53 5.45 16.28
C ASN A 150 17.04 5.49 16.67
N GLY A 151 16.74 5.85 17.92
CA GLY A 151 15.38 5.99 18.45
C GLY A 151 14.43 6.83 17.58
N ALA A 152 14.98 7.61 16.65
CA ALA A 152 14.26 8.30 15.58
C ALA A 152 13.37 7.38 14.73
N THR A 153 13.82 6.19 14.32
CA THR A 153 12.98 5.32 13.47
C THR A 153 11.83 4.70 14.23
N TRP A 154 12.06 4.33 15.50
CA TRP A 154 10.99 3.86 16.37
C TRP A 154 9.98 4.98 16.65
N ALA A 155 10.46 6.20 16.95
CA ALA A 155 9.61 7.37 17.11
C ALA A 155 8.78 7.66 15.85
N ALA A 156 9.37 7.55 14.66
CA ALA A 156 8.65 7.70 13.39
C ALA A 156 7.55 6.64 13.21
N ALA A 157 7.85 5.38 13.51
CA ALA A 157 6.86 4.31 13.46
C ALA A 157 5.69 4.56 14.43
N GLU A 158 5.99 5.05 15.64
CA GLU A 158 5.00 5.41 16.65
C GLU A 158 4.13 6.59 16.20
N VAL A 159 4.70 7.62 15.59
CA VAL A 159 3.92 8.75 15.06
C VAL A 159 2.98 8.29 13.93
N ILE A 160 3.51 7.55 12.95
CA ILE A 160 2.70 7.03 11.83
C ILE A 160 1.59 6.12 12.35
N ARG A 161 1.90 5.23 13.29
CA ARG A 161 0.93 4.36 13.94
C ARG A 161 -0.16 5.16 14.63
N SER A 162 0.21 6.19 15.40
CA SER A 162 -0.72 7.02 16.17
C SER A 162 -1.67 7.79 15.27
N VAL A 163 -1.16 8.43 14.22
CA VAL A 163 -1.99 9.13 13.22
C VAL A 163 -2.86 8.15 12.45
N CYS A 164 -2.32 6.98 12.09
CA CYS A 164 -3.10 5.94 11.44
C CYS A 164 -4.27 5.51 12.34
N LEU A 165 -4.02 5.19 13.61
CA LEU A 165 -5.07 4.84 14.58
C LEU A 165 -6.09 5.96 14.76
N GLN A 166 -5.65 7.23 14.80
CA GLN A 166 -6.55 8.38 14.89
C GLN A 166 -7.52 8.41 13.72
N GLY A 167 -7.02 8.32 12.48
CA GLY A 167 -7.88 8.26 11.29
C GLY A 167 -8.78 7.02 11.30
N MET A 168 -8.26 5.88 11.75
CA MET A 168 -9.03 4.63 11.86
C MET A 168 -10.19 4.74 12.85
N CYS A 169 -10.01 5.46 13.96
CA CYS A 169 -11.08 5.75 14.92
C CYS A 169 -12.15 6.65 14.29
N ILE A 170 -11.74 7.71 13.58
CA ILE A 170 -12.66 8.64 12.93
C ILE A 170 -13.49 7.96 11.83
N GLU A 171 -12.89 7.07 11.04
CA GLU A 171 -13.66 6.28 10.06
C GLU A 171 -14.78 5.44 10.71
N LYS A 172 -14.53 4.91 11.91
CA LYS A 172 -15.49 4.06 12.63
C LYS A 172 -16.57 4.89 13.35
N LEU A 173 -16.20 6.03 13.90
CA LEU A 173 -17.11 6.92 14.63
C LEU A 173 -17.96 7.78 13.69
N GLU A 174 -17.40 8.22 12.57
CA GLU A 174 -18.04 9.10 11.59
C GLU A 174 -17.98 8.50 10.16
N PRO A 175 -18.65 7.38 9.85
CA PRO A 175 -18.58 6.75 8.53
C PRO A 175 -19.05 7.65 7.37
N SER A 176 -19.89 8.64 7.65
CA SER A 176 -20.37 9.63 6.68
C SER A 176 -19.34 10.71 6.36
N ASN A 177 -18.29 10.87 7.17
CA ASN A 177 -17.31 11.95 7.05
C ASN A 177 -15.91 11.40 6.66
N ALA A 178 -15.87 10.71 5.53
CA ALA A 178 -14.62 10.23 4.93
C ALA A 178 -13.54 11.31 4.72
N PRO A 179 -13.87 12.57 4.33
CA PRO A 179 -12.86 13.62 4.14
C PRO A 179 -12.06 13.92 5.41
N LYS A 180 -12.70 13.97 6.58
CA LYS A 180 -12.03 14.22 7.85
C LYS A 180 -11.00 13.14 8.21
N ALA A 181 -11.32 11.87 7.97
CA ALA A 181 -10.35 10.79 8.16
C ALA A 181 -9.18 10.88 7.16
N LEU A 182 -9.47 11.24 5.91
CA LEU A 182 -8.46 11.46 4.88
C LEU A 182 -7.50 12.59 5.26
N GLU A 183 -8.00 13.73 5.73
CA GLU A 183 -7.17 14.85 6.21
C GLU A 183 -6.19 14.40 7.30
N ILE A 184 -6.67 13.63 8.28
CA ILE A 184 -5.81 13.07 9.33
C ILE A 184 -4.70 12.20 8.73
N TYR A 185 -5.03 11.31 7.79
CA TYR A 185 -4.00 10.48 7.15
C TYR A 185 -2.98 11.29 6.36
N LEU A 186 -3.41 12.36 5.68
CA LEU A 186 -2.52 13.23 4.92
C LEU A 186 -1.47 13.89 5.82
N THR A 187 -1.79 14.21 7.08
CA THR A 187 -0.80 14.77 8.02
C THR A 187 0.44 13.89 8.19
N ALA A 188 0.27 12.56 8.25
CA ALA A 188 1.38 11.63 8.34
C ALA A 188 2.02 11.33 6.99
N VAL A 189 1.25 11.27 5.90
CA VAL A 189 1.81 11.01 4.57
C VAL A 189 2.85 12.07 4.18
N LEU A 190 2.61 13.34 4.53
CA LEU A 190 3.55 14.44 4.24
C LEU A 190 4.95 14.25 4.86
N SER A 191 5.08 13.41 5.90
CA SER A 191 6.36 13.08 6.54
C SER A 191 7.11 11.90 5.90
N LEU A 192 6.45 11.10 5.06
CA LEU A 192 7.05 9.88 4.50
C LEU A 192 8.30 10.16 3.65
N PRO A 193 8.36 11.18 2.79
CA PRO A 193 9.57 11.45 2.00
C PRO A 193 10.81 11.70 2.86
N THR A 194 10.65 12.42 3.97
CA THR A 194 11.74 12.67 4.92
C THR A 194 12.22 11.36 5.56
N LEU A 195 11.29 10.49 5.95
CA LEU A 195 11.61 9.18 6.51
C LEU A 195 12.29 8.26 5.50
N GLU A 196 11.81 8.21 4.26
CA GLU A 196 12.41 7.45 3.17
C GLU A 196 13.86 7.87 2.89
N SER A 197 14.13 9.18 2.93
CA SER A 197 15.49 9.71 2.74
C SER A 197 16.44 9.26 3.86
N SER A 198 15.97 9.21 5.10
CA SER A 198 16.75 8.73 6.25
C SER A 198 17.02 7.23 6.18
N ILE A 199 16.04 6.44 5.70
CA ILE A 199 16.20 5.00 5.50
C ILE A 199 17.21 4.71 4.39
N SER A 200 17.09 5.39 3.26
CA SER A 200 17.91 5.17 2.07
C SER A 200 19.39 5.51 2.29
N GLY A 201 19.69 6.52 3.11
CA GLY A 201 21.07 6.87 3.45
C GLY A 201 21.79 5.84 4.33
N SER A 202 21.04 4.94 4.99
CA SER A 202 21.56 3.99 5.96
C SER A 202 21.61 2.53 5.47
N ALA A 203 21.08 2.27 4.27
CA ALA A 203 20.98 0.93 3.70
C ALA A 203 21.98 0.77 2.54
N PRO A 204 22.68 -0.39 2.44
CA PRO A 204 23.42 -0.71 1.24
C PRO A 204 22.46 -0.72 0.04
N ALA A 205 22.94 -0.27 -1.13
CA ALA A 205 22.13 -0.14 -2.34
C ALA A 205 21.32 -1.43 -2.60
N PRO A 206 20.04 -1.31 -3.01
CA PRO A 206 19.18 -2.46 -3.20
C PRO A 206 19.73 -3.34 -4.34
N THR A 207 20.40 -4.42 -3.98
CA THR A 207 20.60 -5.55 -4.89
C THR A 207 19.27 -6.29 -5.01
N ALA A 208 18.98 -6.85 -6.18
CA ALA A 208 17.66 -7.34 -6.62
C ALA A 208 17.00 -8.44 -5.74
N GLN A 209 17.60 -8.82 -4.62
CA GLN A 209 17.11 -9.85 -3.70
C GLN A 209 17.18 -9.44 -2.22
N SER A 210 17.70 -8.26 -1.89
CA SER A 210 17.86 -7.85 -0.50
C SER A 210 16.72 -6.93 -0.06
N PHE A 211 15.67 -7.51 0.52
CA PHE A 211 14.65 -6.78 1.27
C PHE A 211 15.15 -6.38 2.67
N ALA A 212 16.44 -6.08 2.83
CA ALA A 212 17.07 -5.77 4.11
C ALA A 212 16.42 -4.54 4.78
N SER A 213 16.07 -3.51 4.01
CA SER A 213 15.34 -2.35 4.53
C SER A 213 13.97 -2.73 5.08
N PHE A 214 13.28 -3.69 4.45
CA PHE A 214 12.01 -4.18 4.96
C PHE A 214 12.16 -4.95 6.26
N VAL A 215 13.16 -5.84 6.34
CA VAL A 215 13.41 -6.61 7.57
C VAL A 215 13.79 -5.68 8.72
N ARG A 216 14.68 -4.71 8.48
CA ARG A 216 15.14 -3.74 9.48
C ARG A 216 14.03 -2.79 9.96
N TYR A 217 13.15 -2.35 9.06
CA TYR A 217 12.10 -1.37 9.35
C TYR A 217 10.69 -1.94 9.24
N ARG A 218 10.52 -3.21 9.60
CA ARG A 218 9.29 -3.97 9.37
C ARG A 218 8.05 -3.31 9.95
N GLU A 219 8.13 -2.84 11.20
CA GLU A 219 6.99 -2.18 11.86
C GLU A 219 6.64 -0.84 11.23
N LEU A 220 7.64 -0.04 10.88
CA LEU A 220 7.44 1.20 10.15
C LEU A 220 6.69 0.93 8.83
N TRP A 221 7.14 -0.05 8.04
CA TRP A 221 6.49 -0.40 6.78
C TRP A 221 5.08 -0.97 6.96
N ARG A 222 4.83 -1.73 8.03
CA ARG A 222 3.47 -2.20 8.40
C ARG A 222 2.51 -1.05 8.58
N TRP A 223 2.91 0.00 9.30
CA TRP A 223 2.04 1.15 9.55
C TRP A 223 2.00 2.13 8.38
N ALA A 224 3.10 2.34 7.66
CA ALA A 224 3.13 3.16 6.44
C ALA A 224 2.25 2.57 5.33
N GLU A 225 2.32 1.25 5.10
CA GLU A 225 1.47 0.56 4.13
C GLU A 225 -0.01 0.72 4.48
N ARG A 226 -0.38 0.48 5.75
CA ARG A 226 -1.76 0.63 6.21
C ARG A 226 -2.26 2.06 6.07
N LEU A 227 -1.44 3.05 6.47
CA LEU A 227 -1.75 4.47 6.35
C LEU A 227 -2.04 4.83 4.89
N LEU A 228 -1.13 4.50 3.98
CA LEU A 228 -1.27 4.81 2.56
C LEU A 228 -2.43 4.04 1.92
N TYR A 229 -2.61 2.76 2.24
CA TYR A 229 -3.73 1.96 1.73
C TYR A 229 -5.08 2.61 2.09
N ARG A 230 -5.28 2.95 3.36
CA ARG A 230 -6.51 3.60 3.83
C ARG A 230 -6.69 4.98 3.21
N ALA A 231 -5.64 5.80 3.19
CA ALA A 231 -5.67 7.12 2.55
C ALA A 231 -6.06 7.04 1.07
N ILE A 232 -5.47 6.11 0.29
CA ILE A 232 -5.79 5.94 -1.14
C ILE A 232 -7.22 5.45 -1.33
N VAL A 233 -7.67 4.49 -0.52
CA VAL A 233 -9.06 3.99 -0.61
C VAL A 233 -10.06 5.10 -0.31
N LEU A 234 -9.83 5.94 0.70
CA LEU A 234 -10.68 7.09 0.99
C LEU A 234 -10.59 8.16 -0.11
N ALA A 235 -9.39 8.52 -0.55
CA ALA A 235 -9.19 9.49 -1.64
C ALA A 235 -9.86 9.02 -2.93
N ALA A 236 -9.81 7.73 -3.27
CA ALA A 236 -10.48 7.19 -4.44
C ALA A 236 -12.02 7.26 -4.37
N ARG A 237 -12.59 7.41 -3.17
CA ARG A 237 -14.04 7.59 -2.96
C ARG A 237 -14.46 9.06 -2.96
N VAL A 238 -13.60 9.94 -2.44
CA VAL A 238 -13.92 11.35 -2.22
C VAL A 238 -13.49 12.23 -3.39
N CYS A 239 -12.31 11.98 -3.97
CA CYS A 239 -11.75 12.84 -5.02
C CYS A 239 -12.42 12.58 -6.37
N VAL A 240 -12.89 13.65 -7.01
CA VAL A 240 -13.44 13.58 -8.38
C VAL A 240 -12.30 13.73 -9.39
N LEU A 241 -12.15 12.74 -10.28
CA LEU A 241 -11.21 12.82 -11.39
C LEU A 241 -11.79 13.79 -12.45
N GLY A 242 -11.16 14.96 -12.61
CA GLY A 242 -11.49 15.88 -13.69
C GLY A 242 -12.40 17.03 -13.32
N GLY A 243 -12.11 17.75 -12.23
CA GLY A 243 -12.78 19.00 -11.86
C GLY A 243 -12.62 20.08 -12.92
N GLY A 244 -13.38 19.94 -14.01
CA GLY A 244 -13.77 21.01 -14.91
C GLY A 244 -15.00 21.67 -14.31
N GLU A 245 -14.95 22.99 -14.20
CA GLU A 245 -16.07 23.86 -13.88
C GLU A 245 -17.26 23.48 -14.77
N ALA A 246 -18.18 22.66 -14.25
CA ALA A 246 -19.43 22.42 -14.93
C ALA A 246 -20.20 23.74 -14.87
N GLY A 247 -20.19 24.45 -16.01
CA GLY A 247 -20.75 25.76 -16.19
C GLY A 247 -22.12 25.92 -15.56
N GLY A 248 -22.18 26.77 -14.54
CA GLY A 248 -23.29 27.68 -14.45
C GLY A 248 -23.09 28.74 -15.52
N GLU A 249 -23.71 28.57 -16.68
CA GLU A 249 -24.04 29.68 -17.58
C GLU A 249 -25.11 30.53 -16.88
N GLY A 250 -24.73 31.14 -15.77
CA GLY A 250 -25.45 32.22 -15.12
C GLY A 250 -24.67 33.48 -15.42
N GLU A 251 -25.09 34.16 -16.49
CA GLU A 251 -24.68 35.52 -16.82
C GLU A 251 -24.94 36.42 -15.59
N VAL A 252 -23.91 36.64 -14.77
CA VAL A 252 -23.92 37.66 -13.72
C VAL A 252 -22.72 38.55 -13.94
N ASP A 253 -23.07 39.73 -14.43
CA ASP A 253 -22.27 40.91 -14.60
C ASP A 253 -21.57 41.32 -13.29
N GLY A 254 -20.27 41.57 -13.37
CA GLY A 254 -19.53 42.50 -12.52
C GLY A 254 -19.43 42.20 -11.02
N GLY A 255 -18.39 41.46 -10.61
CA GLY A 255 -17.92 41.49 -9.22
C GLY A 255 -16.63 40.69 -9.02
N ASN A 256 -15.48 41.38 -8.94
CA ASN A 256 -14.18 40.82 -8.60
C ASN A 256 -14.23 40.10 -7.23
N GLU A 257 -14.32 38.76 -7.25
CA GLU A 257 -13.86 37.94 -6.14
C GLU A 257 -12.88 36.91 -6.70
N GLU A 258 -11.63 37.00 -6.24
CA GLU A 258 -10.56 36.02 -6.49
C GLU A 258 -10.91 34.69 -5.79
N GLY A 259 -11.89 33.96 -6.33
CA GLY A 259 -12.27 32.64 -5.86
C GLY A 259 -11.21 31.62 -6.28
N GLU A 260 -10.38 31.19 -5.33
CA GLU A 260 -9.44 30.07 -5.50
C GLU A 260 -10.15 28.83 -6.06
N GLY A 261 -9.81 28.43 -7.29
CA GLY A 261 -10.25 27.18 -7.92
C GLY A 261 -9.83 25.95 -7.10
N GLY A 262 -10.74 25.43 -6.27
CA GLY A 262 -10.50 24.31 -5.35
C GLY A 262 -10.45 22.92 -6.03
N GLY A 263 -11.05 22.75 -7.21
CA GLY A 263 -11.23 21.42 -7.84
C GLY A 263 -9.93 20.73 -8.29
N GLY A 264 -8.87 21.49 -8.59
CA GLY A 264 -7.57 20.92 -9.00
C GLY A 264 -6.77 20.32 -7.83
N LYS A 265 -7.03 20.76 -6.59
CA LYS A 265 -6.25 20.34 -5.41
C LYS A 265 -6.55 18.86 -5.06
N GLU A 266 -7.78 18.39 -5.23
CA GLU A 266 -8.18 17.03 -4.82
C GLU A 266 -7.62 15.92 -5.72
N ALA A 267 -7.70 16.08 -7.04
CA ALA A 267 -7.11 15.09 -7.97
C ALA A 267 -5.60 14.95 -7.73
N SER A 268 -4.92 16.06 -7.42
CA SER A 268 -3.51 16.08 -7.05
C SER A 268 -3.20 15.22 -5.81
N VAL A 269 -4.11 15.18 -4.82
CA VAL A 269 -3.94 14.37 -3.61
C VAL A 269 -3.89 12.87 -3.93
N LEU A 270 -4.84 12.36 -4.73
CA LEU A 270 -4.86 10.93 -5.09
C LEU A 270 -3.58 10.53 -5.85
N TRP A 271 -3.15 11.33 -6.82
CA TRP A 271 -1.92 11.06 -7.56
C TRP A 271 -0.67 11.09 -6.68
N SER A 272 -0.61 12.04 -5.75
CA SER A 272 0.46 12.11 -4.75
C SER A 272 0.49 10.85 -3.89
N LEU A 273 -0.65 10.43 -3.34
CA LEU A 273 -0.74 9.21 -2.53
C LEU A 273 -0.30 7.95 -3.29
N LEU A 274 -0.74 7.79 -4.54
CA LEU A 274 -0.35 6.69 -5.41
C LEU A 274 1.15 6.69 -5.70
N ALA A 275 1.76 7.86 -5.89
CA ALA A 275 3.20 7.99 -6.08
C ALA A 275 3.98 7.60 -4.81
N HIS A 276 3.56 8.07 -3.63
CA HIS A 276 4.17 7.67 -2.35
C HIS A 276 4.07 6.17 -2.11
N TYR A 277 2.91 5.55 -2.41
CA TYR A 277 2.75 4.10 -2.32
C TYR A 277 3.74 3.35 -3.21
N GLN A 278 3.94 3.81 -4.45
CA GLN A 278 4.93 3.19 -5.35
C GLN A 278 6.35 3.29 -4.79
N THR A 279 6.75 4.44 -4.26
CA THR A 279 8.07 4.61 -3.65
C THR A 279 8.26 3.69 -2.45
N CYS A 280 7.31 3.70 -1.50
CA CYS A 280 7.33 2.81 -0.35
C CYS A 280 7.35 1.33 -0.74
N SER A 281 6.51 0.93 -1.71
CA SER A 281 6.32 -0.46 -2.12
C SER A 281 7.54 -1.11 -2.76
N ALA A 282 8.47 -0.29 -3.29
CA ALA A 282 9.75 -0.77 -3.81
C ALA A 282 10.60 -1.44 -2.72
N HIS A 283 10.37 -1.11 -1.44
CA HIS A 283 11.04 -1.73 -0.31
C HIS A 283 10.39 -3.03 0.14
N TRP A 284 9.16 -3.35 -0.28
CA TRP A 284 8.39 -4.46 0.28
C TRP A 284 8.54 -5.74 -0.54
N PRO A 285 8.67 -6.91 0.11
CA PRO A 285 8.66 -8.17 -0.61
C PRO A 285 7.28 -8.40 -1.28
N PRO A 286 7.23 -9.10 -2.42
CA PRO A 286 5.96 -9.40 -3.12
C PRO A 286 4.90 -10.11 -2.25
N THR A 287 5.34 -10.83 -1.21
CA THR A 287 4.47 -11.53 -0.26
C THR A 287 3.91 -10.63 0.85
N PHE A 288 4.37 -9.39 0.96
CA PHE A 288 3.87 -8.44 1.95
C PHE A 288 2.55 -7.82 1.49
N ARG A 289 1.48 -8.09 2.25
CA ARG A 289 0.14 -7.51 2.06
C ARG A 289 -0.36 -7.59 0.60
N PRO A 290 -0.34 -8.78 -0.03
CA PRO A 290 -0.59 -8.92 -1.46
C PRO A 290 -1.97 -8.38 -1.87
N LYS A 291 -3.01 -8.64 -1.07
CA LYS A 291 -4.38 -8.16 -1.32
C LYS A 291 -4.46 -6.63 -1.37
N HIS A 292 -3.78 -5.93 -0.48
CA HIS A 292 -3.76 -4.47 -0.48
C HIS A 292 -3.02 -3.95 -1.72
N ARG A 293 -1.83 -4.50 -2.00
CA ARG A 293 -1.02 -4.10 -3.15
C ARG A 293 -1.75 -4.29 -4.48
N THR A 294 -2.44 -5.41 -4.68
CA THR A 294 -3.23 -5.64 -5.89
C THR A 294 -4.43 -4.70 -5.98
N THR A 295 -5.06 -4.38 -4.84
CA THR A 295 -6.16 -3.40 -4.78
C THR A 295 -5.69 -2.00 -5.16
N ILE A 296 -4.58 -1.52 -4.59
CA ILE A 296 -4.01 -0.21 -4.92
C ILE A 296 -3.56 -0.15 -6.38
N ALA A 297 -2.93 -1.22 -6.90
CA ALA A 297 -2.57 -1.29 -8.31
C ALA A 297 -3.80 -1.19 -9.22
N SER A 298 -4.89 -1.87 -8.87
CA SER A 298 -6.17 -1.81 -9.59
C SER A 298 -6.78 -0.40 -9.57
N ILE A 299 -6.80 0.26 -8.39
CA ILE A 299 -7.23 1.67 -8.26
C ILE A 299 -6.37 2.59 -9.14
N HIS A 300 -5.04 2.44 -9.09
CA HIS A 300 -4.11 3.27 -9.86
C HIS A 300 -4.35 3.12 -11.37
N VAL A 301 -4.44 1.89 -11.88
CA VAL A 301 -4.68 1.64 -13.31
C VAL A 301 -6.04 2.19 -13.75
N ARG A 302 -7.09 1.98 -12.94
CA ARG A 302 -8.42 2.53 -13.23
C ARG A 302 -8.42 4.06 -13.24
N ALA A 303 -7.77 4.69 -12.26
CA ALA A 303 -7.62 6.15 -12.22
C ALA A 303 -6.87 6.69 -13.45
N LEU A 304 -5.82 5.99 -13.90
CA LEU A 304 -5.08 6.33 -15.12
C LEU A 304 -5.98 6.25 -16.37
N ILE A 305 -6.75 5.16 -16.51
CA ILE A 305 -7.68 4.98 -17.63
C ILE A 305 -8.75 6.09 -17.63
N LEU A 306 -9.36 6.37 -16.48
CA LEU A 306 -10.37 7.42 -16.35
C LEU A 306 -9.79 8.79 -16.68
N ALA A 307 -8.60 9.12 -16.15
CA ALA A 307 -7.92 10.38 -16.42
C ALA A 307 -7.60 10.58 -17.91
N SER A 308 -7.31 9.50 -18.64
CA SER A 308 -7.05 9.57 -20.09
C SER A 308 -8.28 9.87 -20.94
N ARG A 309 -9.49 9.65 -20.39
CA ARG A 309 -10.77 9.84 -21.08
C ARG A 309 -11.40 11.20 -20.81
N LEU A 310 -10.90 11.94 -19.81
CA LEU A 310 -11.42 13.26 -19.47
C LEU A 310 -11.12 14.26 -20.61
N PRO A 311 -12.10 15.11 -20.98
CA PRO A 311 -11.88 16.12 -21.99
C PRO A 311 -10.81 17.11 -21.50
N SER A 312 -9.78 17.32 -22.32
CA SER A 312 -8.76 18.34 -22.05
C SER A 312 -9.38 19.72 -22.26
N SER A 313 -10.04 20.24 -21.23
CA SER A 313 -10.79 21.51 -21.29
C SER A 313 -9.89 22.74 -21.48
N SER A 314 -8.57 22.57 -21.52
CA SER A 314 -7.63 23.65 -21.83
C SER A 314 -6.57 23.16 -22.82
N ALA A 315 -6.26 23.99 -23.81
CA ALA A 315 -5.34 23.72 -24.91
C ALA A 315 -3.87 23.49 -24.47
N SER A 316 -3.57 23.48 -23.17
CA SER A 316 -2.21 23.48 -22.64
C SER A 316 -1.83 22.35 -21.67
N SER A 317 -2.73 21.44 -21.27
CA SER A 317 -2.29 20.25 -20.53
C SER A 317 -3.25 19.06 -20.61
N SER A 318 -3.04 18.18 -21.60
CA SER A 318 -3.43 16.78 -21.40
C SER A 318 -2.67 16.26 -20.18
N PHE A 319 -3.37 15.94 -19.08
CA PHE A 319 -2.74 15.57 -17.80
C PHE A 319 -1.73 14.42 -17.93
N ILE A 320 -1.91 13.50 -18.90
CA ILE A 320 -0.98 12.40 -19.19
C ILE A 320 -1.04 12.07 -20.69
N SER A 321 0.09 12.04 -21.38
CA SER A 321 0.10 11.60 -22.79
C SER A 321 -0.22 10.10 -22.91
N LYS A 322 -0.82 9.65 -24.03
CA LYS A 322 -1.09 8.20 -24.27
C LYS A 322 0.15 7.31 -24.08
N LYS A 323 1.34 7.82 -24.43
CA LYS A 323 2.62 7.12 -24.24
C LYS A 323 3.00 7.03 -22.77
N GLU A 324 2.84 8.11 -22.02
CA GLU A 324 3.11 8.16 -20.59
C GLU A 324 2.13 7.29 -19.79
N LEU A 325 0.86 7.32 -20.16
CA LEU A 325 -0.20 6.45 -19.62
C LEU A 325 0.22 4.98 -19.72
N GLY A 326 0.57 4.53 -20.93
CA GLY A 326 1.00 3.15 -21.16
C GLY A 326 2.26 2.77 -20.38
N SER A 327 3.21 3.71 -20.21
CA SER A 327 4.43 3.48 -19.42
C SER A 327 4.11 3.34 -17.92
N LYS A 328 3.33 4.27 -17.36
CA LYS A 328 2.91 4.26 -15.94
C LYS A 328 2.07 3.02 -15.63
N ALA A 329 1.07 2.72 -16.45
CA ALA A 329 0.22 1.54 -16.29
C ALA A 329 1.03 0.24 -16.36
N ARG A 330 1.94 0.11 -17.34
CA ARG A 330 2.81 -1.07 -17.44
C ARG A 330 3.66 -1.27 -16.18
N ARG A 331 4.21 -0.19 -15.60
CA ARG A 331 4.98 -0.27 -14.35
C ARG A 331 4.13 -0.80 -13.20
N VAL A 332 2.91 -0.26 -13.01
CA VAL A 332 1.97 -0.69 -11.97
C VAL A 332 1.57 -2.16 -12.16
N ILE A 333 1.21 -2.54 -13.39
CA ILE A 333 0.77 -3.90 -13.71
C ILE A 333 1.90 -4.91 -13.53
N LYS A 334 3.14 -4.54 -13.88
CA LYS A 334 4.30 -5.40 -13.63
C LYS A 334 4.47 -5.68 -12.13
N GLU A 335 4.37 -4.65 -11.29
CA GLU A 335 4.47 -4.83 -9.84
C GLU A 335 3.34 -5.71 -9.29
N ALA A 336 2.11 -5.48 -9.73
CA ALA A 336 0.97 -6.32 -9.34
C ALA A 336 1.12 -7.77 -9.82
N ARG A 337 1.68 -7.98 -11.02
CA ARG A 337 2.02 -9.31 -11.55
C ARG A 337 3.05 -10.01 -10.67
N ASP A 338 4.09 -9.29 -10.22
CA ASP A 338 5.13 -9.84 -9.34
C ASP A 338 4.53 -10.26 -7.99
N VAL A 339 3.64 -9.44 -7.41
CA VAL A 339 2.88 -9.75 -6.18
C VAL A 339 1.99 -10.99 -6.36
N ILE A 340 1.18 -11.02 -7.42
CA ILE A 340 0.28 -12.14 -7.70
C ILE A 340 1.07 -13.41 -7.99
N GLY A 341 2.15 -13.32 -8.77
CA GLY A 341 3.02 -14.45 -9.11
C GLY A 341 3.71 -15.07 -7.90
N ALA A 342 4.00 -14.27 -6.86
CA ALA A 342 4.59 -14.76 -5.61
C ALA A 342 3.56 -15.35 -4.63
N THR A 343 2.27 -15.03 -4.77
CA THR A 343 1.23 -15.34 -3.76
C THR A 343 0.09 -16.19 -4.28
N THR A 344 0.05 -16.44 -5.58
CA THR A 344 -0.98 -17.22 -6.24
C THR A 344 -0.38 -18.51 -6.79
N SER A 345 -1.10 -19.61 -6.62
CA SER A 345 -0.78 -20.90 -7.23
C SER A 345 -1.86 -21.28 -8.23
N PHE A 346 -1.58 -22.26 -9.09
CA PHE A 346 -2.57 -22.78 -10.02
C PHE A 346 -3.84 -23.22 -9.26
N PRO A 347 -5.05 -22.87 -9.74
CA PRO A 347 -6.27 -23.10 -8.97
C PRO A 347 -6.50 -24.60 -8.78
N ARG A 348 -7.02 -24.98 -7.62
CA ARG A 348 -7.55 -26.33 -7.39
C ARG A 348 -8.87 -26.50 -8.15
N ALA A 349 -9.38 -27.73 -8.21
CA ALA A 349 -10.74 -27.97 -8.68
C ALA A 349 -11.73 -27.05 -7.95
N ASP A 350 -12.71 -26.52 -8.68
CA ASP A 350 -13.73 -25.57 -8.21
C ASP A 350 -13.21 -24.22 -7.69
N GLN A 351 -11.93 -23.91 -7.90
CA GLN A 351 -11.35 -22.62 -7.57
C GLN A 351 -11.06 -21.80 -8.83
N ARG A 352 -11.15 -20.47 -8.69
CA ARG A 352 -10.82 -19.52 -9.74
C ARG A 352 -9.90 -18.44 -9.20
N ASN A 353 -8.88 -18.10 -9.97
CA ASN A 353 -7.94 -17.05 -9.61
C ASN A 353 -8.44 -15.70 -10.15
N SER A 354 -9.51 -15.16 -9.54
CA SER A 354 -10.14 -13.90 -9.95
C SER A 354 -9.18 -12.71 -9.98
N ASN A 355 -8.20 -12.67 -9.08
CA ASN A 355 -7.19 -11.60 -9.03
C ASN A 355 -6.30 -11.57 -10.28
N VAL A 356 -6.00 -12.75 -10.86
CA VAL A 356 -5.22 -12.84 -12.10
C VAL A 356 -6.03 -12.29 -13.27
N GLU A 357 -7.33 -12.60 -13.30
CA GLU A 357 -8.22 -12.13 -14.35
C GLU A 357 -8.50 -10.63 -14.25
N GLU A 358 -8.73 -10.09 -13.05
CA GLU A 358 -8.86 -8.63 -12.83
C GLU A 358 -7.59 -7.89 -13.29
N LEU A 359 -6.40 -8.45 -13.02
CA LEU A 359 -5.15 -7.87 -13.51
C LEU A 359 -5.08 -7.87 -15.04
N VAL A 360 -5.53 -8.95 -15.69
CA VAL A 360 -5.60 -9.06 -17.15
C VAL A 360 -6.55 -8.00 -17.73
N GLU A 361 -7.74 -7.85 -17.16
CA GLU A 361 -8.70 -6.82 -17.58
C GLU A 361 -8.10 -5.41 -17.45
N CYS A 362 -7.47 -5.11 -16.31
CA CYS A 362 -6.76 -3.84 -16.11
C CYS A 362 -5.66 -3.62 -17.15
N ALA A 363 -4.91 -4.66 -17.52
CA ALA A 363 -3.84 -4.56 -18.51
C ALA A 363 -4.34 -4.29 -19.92
N VAL A 364 -5.39 -5.00 -20.34
CA VAL A 364 -6.03 -4.79 -21.63
C VAL A 364 -6.66 -3.39 -21.70
N ALA A 365 -7.44 -3.01 -20.68
CA ALA A 365 -8.08 -1.69 -20.64
C ALA A 365 -7.07 -0.53 -20.64
N ALA A 366 -5.92 -0.68 -19.97
CA ALA A 366 -4.85 0.31 -20.00
C ALA A 366 -4.19 0.42 -21.38
N TRP A 367 -4.01 -0.71 -22.08
CA TRP A 367 -3.49 -0.71 -23.45
C TRP A 367 -4.48 -0.06 -24.44
N GLU A 368 -5.77 -0.34 -24.30
CA GLU A 368 -6.83 0.31 -25.09
C GLU A 368 -6.83 1.83 -24.87
N ALA A 369 -6.82 2.27 -23.61
CA ALA A 369 -6.74 3.68 -23.25
C ALA A 369 -5.46 4.36 -23.78
N SER A 370 -4.38 3.59 -23.93
CA SER A 370 -3.12 4.05 -24.53
C SER A 370 -3.13 4.08 -26.07
N GLY A 371 -4.26 3.75 -26.69
CA GLY A 371 -4.50 3.81 -28.14
C GLY A 371 -4.61 2.47 -28.86
N ALA A 372 -4.65 1.33 -28.15
CA ALA A 372 -4.86 -0.01 -28.72
C ALA A 372 -3.89 -0.37 -29.87
N ASP A 373 -2.65 0.11 -29.80
CA ASP A 373 -1.65 -0.09 -30.84
C ASP A 373 -1.09 -1.53 -30.81
N GLY A 374 -1.27 -2.26 -31.92
CA GLY A 374 -0.82 -3.64 -32.08
C GLY A 374 0.69 -3.83 -31.96
N VAL A 375 1.50 -2.83 -32.33
CA VAL A 375 2.97 -2.87 -32.20
C VAL A 375 3.38 -2.83 -30.73
N ARG A 376 2.61 -2.13 -29.90
CA ARG A 376 2.86 -1.97 -28.46
C ARG A 376 2.06 -2.95 -27.60
N ALA A 377 1.37 -3.93 -28.19
CA ALA A 377 0.58 -4.93 -27.47
C ALA A 377 1.43 -6.04 -26.82
N GLY A 378 2.72 -6.16 -27.19
CA GLY A 378 3.59 -7.25 -26.74
C GLY A 378 3.63 -7.48 -25.23
N TRP A 379 3.69 -6.40 -24.43
CA TRP A 379 3.71 -6.53 -22.97
C TRP A 379 2.38 -7.04 -22.39
N VAL A 380 1.24 -6.74 -23.02
CA VAL A 380 -0.06 -7.28 -22.58
C VAL A 380 -0.17 -8.75 -22.99
N MET A 381 0.33 -9.10 -24.17
CA MET A 381 0.44 -10.51 -24.59
C MET A 381 1.30 -11.31 -23.61
N ASP A 382 2.41 -10.75 -23.11
CA ASP A 382 3.24 -11.40 -22.08
C ASP A 382 2.46 -11.64 -20.78
N ILE A 383 1.61 -10.68 -20.37
CA ILE A 383 0.74 -10.84 -19.19
C ILE A 383 -0.31 -11.92 -19.45
N LEU A 384 -0.95 -11.94 -20.61
CA LEU A 384 -1.95 -12.95 -20.97
C LEU A 384 -1.35 -14.36 -20.97
N TRP A 385 -0.17 -14.53 -21.57
CA TRP A 385 0.56 -15.81 -21.53
C TRP A 385 0.92 -16.23 -20.11
N TRP A 386 1.41 -15.30 -19.30
CA TRP A 386 1.66 -15.57 -17.88
C TRP A 386 0.39 -16.00 -17.15
N ALA A 387 -0.74 -15.33 -17.40
CA ALA A 387 -2.02 -15.60 -16.78
C ALA A 387 -2.52 -17.02 -17.12
N THR A 388 -2.30 -17.52 -18.35
CA THR A 388 -2.65 -18.91 -18.71
C THR A 388 -1.99 -19.97 -17.81
N ARG A 389 -0.87 -19.65 -17.17
CA ARG A 389 -0.18 -20.56 -16.23
C ARG A 389 -0.78 -20.54 -14.83
N LEU A 390 -1.62 -19.56 -14.52
CA LEU A 390 -2.25 -19.36 -13.21
C LEU A 390 -3.77 -19.46 -13.28
N THR A 391 -4.34 -19.80 -14.43
CA THR A 391 -5.79 -19.98 -14.57
C THR A 391 -6.07 -21.28 -15.32
N PHE A 392 -7.10 -22.01 -14.93
CA PHE A 392 -7.55 -23.16 -15.69
C PHE A 392 -8.59 -22.73 -16.71
N ASN A 393 -8.25 -22.81 -18.01
CA ASN A 393 -9.17 -22.57 -19.11
C ASN A 393 -10.05 -21.31 -18.97
N SER A 394 -9.46 -20.16 -18.58
CA SER A 394 -10.25 -18.93 -18.42
C SER A 394 -10.71 -18.40 -19.79
N PRO A 395 -12.02 -18.30 -20.07
CA PRO A 395 -12.51 -17.81 -21.36
C PRO A 395 -12.14 -16.34 -21.58
N LEU A 396 -12.12 -15.54 -20.52
CA LEU A 396 -11.70 -14.13 -20.54
C LEU A 396 -10.29 -13.96 -21.11
N ILE A 397 -9.34 -14.77 -20.65
CA ILE A 397 -7.95 -14.69 -21.12
C ILE A 397 -7.87 -15.05 -22.61
N TYR A 398 -8.52 -16.13 -23.04
CA TYR A 398 -8.50 -16.52 -24.46
C TYR A 398 -9.21 -15.52 -25.37
N ARG A 399 -10.27 -14.87 -24.90
CA ARG A 399 -10.96 -13.78 -25.60
C ARG A 399 -10.00 -12.61 -25.87
N HIS A 400 -9.34 -12.12 -24.82
CA HIS A 400 -8.37 -11.02 -24.95
C HIS A 400 -7.16 -11.42 -25.80
N MET A 401 -6.62 -12.63 -25.64
CA MET A 401 -5.52 -13.13 -26.48
C MET A 401 -5.89 -13.16 -27.97
N THR A 402 -7.11 -13.58 -28.29
CA THR A 402 -7.60 -13.63 -29.68
C THR A 402 -7.60 -12.25 -30.31
N ARG A 403 -8.14 -11.26 -29.61
CA ARG A 403 -8.19 -9.87 -30.07
C ARG A 403 -6.81 -9.26 -30.21
N LEU A 404 -5.95 -9.40 -29.19
CA LEU A 404 -4.61 -8.82 -29.25
C LEU A 404 -3.76 -9.46 -30.34
N ALA A 405 -3.81 -10.79 -30.51
CA ALA A 405 -3.12 -11.46 -31.60
C ALA A 405 -3.62 -10.99 -32.97
N HIS A 406 -4.93 -10.74 -33.13
CA HIS A 406 -5.48 -10.19 -34.37
C HIS A 406 -4.96 -8.78 -34.66
N VAL A 407 -5.00 -7.88 -33.66
CA VAL A 407 -4.54 -6.48 -33.79
C VAL A 407 -3.02 -6.40 -33.99
N SER A 408 -2.25 -7.36 -33.48
CA SER A 408 -0.81 -7.50 -33.73
C SER A 408 -0.48 -8.22 -35.05
N SER A 409 -1.47 -8.49 -35.90
CA SER A 409 -1.32 -9.19 -37.19
C SER A 409 -0.79 -10.64 -37.10
N ASP A 410 -0.88 -11.27 -35.93
CA ASP A 410 -0.63 -12.71 -35.76
C ASP A 410 -1.96 -13.48 -35.89
N HIS A 411 -2.43 -13.57 -37.13
CA HIS A 411 -3.70 -14.22 -37.44
C HIS A 411 -3.69 -15.72 -37.13
N ALA A 412 -2.54 -16.37 -37.21
CA ALA A 412 -2.40 -17.80 -36.92
C ALA A 412 -2.63 -18.07 -35.42
N LEU A 413 -2.02 -17.26 -34.55
CA LEU A 413 -2.25 -17.34 -33.11
C LEU A 413 -3.69 -16.97 -32.76
N SER A 414 -4.21 -15.88 -33.34
CA SER A 414 -5.59 -15.43 -33.11
C SER A 414 -6.62 -16.52 -33.41
N LEU A 415 -6.49 -17.21 -34.55
CA LEU A 415 -7.41 -18.30 -34.92
C LEU A 415 -7.30 -19.49 -33.94
N ARG A 416 -6.09 -19.78 -33.44
CA ARG A 416 -5.87 -20.85 -32.48
C ARG A 416 -6.52 -20.53 -31.13
N THR A 417 -6.32 -19.33 -30.61
CA THR A 417 -6.92 -18.90 -29.33
C THR A 417 -8.43 -18.77 -29.45
N LEU A 418 -8.96 -18.38 -30.62
CA LEU A 418 -10.40 -18.36 -30.89
C LEU A 418 -11.01 -19.76 -30.78
N ARG A 419 -10.38 -20.76 -31.41
CA ARG A 419 -10.85 -22.15 -31.32
C ARG A 419 -10.82 -22.69 -29.89
N LEU A 420 -9.78 -22.33 -29.13
CA LEU A 420 -9.67 -22.68 -27.71
C LEU A 420 -10.79 -22.01 -26.91
N TYR A 421 -11.03 -20.72 -27.11
CA TYR A 421 -12.13 -19.98 -26.49
C TYR A 421 -13.48 -20.66 -26.76
N ILE A 422 -13.81 -20.94 -28.03
CA ILE A 422 -15.06 -21.62 -28.41
C ILE A 422 -15.18 -22.97 -27.71
N SER A 423 -14.10 -23.77 -27.69
CA SER A 423 -14.11 -25.07 -27.02
C SER A 423 -14.32 -24.96 -25.51
N VAL A 424 -13.72 -23.96 -24.86
CA VAL A 424 -13.83 -23.75 -23.41
C VAL A 424 -15.25 -23.34 -23.05
N VAL A 425 -15.79 -22.32 -23.72
CA VAL A 425 -17.16 -21.83 -23.49
C VAL A 425 -18.18 -22.91 -23.81
N GLY A 426 -18.00 -23.66 -24.90
CA GLY A 426 -18.87 -24.77 -25.26
C GLY A 426 -18.92 -25.86 -24.18
N LYS A 427 -17.77 -26.20 -23.59
CA LYS A 427 -17.70 -27.17 -22.49
C LYS A 427 -18.33 -26.65 -21.20
N ALA A 428 -18.08 -25.39 -20.83
CA ALA A 428 -18.69 -24.78 -19.65
C ALA A 428 -20.23 -24.76 -19.75
N ARG A 429 -20.78 -24.42 -20.93
CA ARG A 429 -22.22 -24.48 -21.20
C ARG A 429 -22.77 -25.90 -21.09
N GLN A 430 -22.06 -26.91 -21.61
CA GLN A 430 -22.46 -28.32 -21.50
C GLN A 430 -22.43 -28.82 -20.05
N ALA A 431 -21.51 -28.33 -19.23
CA ALA A 431 -21.41 -28.66 -17.81
C ALA A 431 -22.48 -27.98 -16.92
N GLY A 432 -23.28 -27.06 -17.48
CA GLY A 432 -24.27 -26.30 -16.72
C GLY A 432 -23.67 -25.14 -15.91
N GLU A 433 -22.40 -24.80 -16.13
CA GLU A 433 -21.70 -23.71 -15.43
C GLU A 433 -22.02 -22.34 -16.07
N GLN A 434 -23.28 -21.92 -16.06
CA GLN A 434 -23.71 -20.67 -16.70
C GLN A 434 -23.03 -19.42 -16.12
N ASP A 435 -22.72 -19.41 -14.81
CA ASP A 435 -22.05 -18.30 -14.14
C ASP A 435 -20.56 -18.18 -14.50
N ILE A 436 -19.96 -19.27 -15.01
CA ILE A 436 -18.56 -19.33 -15.44
C ILE A 436 -18.46 -19.14 -16.96
N ALA A 437 -19.51 -19.56 -17.68
CA ALA A 437 -19.58 -19.42 -19.12
C ALA A 437 -19.61 -17.94 -19.52
N ASP A 438 -18.67 -17.57 -20.40
CA ASP A 438 -18.66 -16.25 -20.99
C ASP A 438 -19.92 -16.03 -21.83
N THR A 439 -20.48 -14.83 -21.73
CA THR A 439 -21.73 -14.48 -22.40
C THR A 439 -21.47 -13.93 -23.80
N ASP A 440 -22.44 -14.07 -24.69
CA ASP A 440 -22.33 -13.53 -26.05
C ASP A 440 -22.20 -11.99 -26.03
N ALA A 441 -22.77 -11.31 -25.03
CA ALA A 441 -22.62 -9.87 -24.84
C ALA A 441 -21.15 -9.47 -24.64
N ASN A 442 -20.44 -10.18 -23.75
CA ASN A 442 -19.04 -9.87 -23.48
C ASN A 442 -18.13 -10.11 -24.71
N TRP A 443 -18.51 -11.00 -25.61
CA TRP A 443 -17.82 -11.21 -26.88
C TRP A 443 -17.97 -10.03 -27.83
N VAL A 444 -19.19 -9.48 -27.94
CA VAL A 444 -19.49 -8.33 -28.81
C VAL A 444 -18.81 -7.05 -28.33
N ASP A 445 -18.70 -6.88 -27.01
CA ASP A 445 -18.05 -5.72 -26.41
C ASP A 445 -16.52 -5.73 -26.53
N THR A 446 -15.92 -6.88 -26.86
CA THR A 446 -14.46 -7.04 -26.99
C THR A 446 -14.01 -6.86 -28.42
#